data_AF-A0AAD7JZ71-F1
#
_entry.id   AF-A0AAD7JZ71-F1
#
_cell.length_a   1.000
_cell.length_b   1.000
_cell.length_c   1.000
_cell.angle_alpha   90.00
_cell.angle_beta   90.00
_cell.angle_gamma   90.00
#
_symmetry.space_group_name_H-M   'P 1'
#
loop_
_entity.id
_entity.type
_entity.pdbx_description
1 polymer ?
#
loop_
_entity_poly.entity_id
_entity_poly.type
_entity_poly.pdbx_seq_one_letter_code
_entity_poly.pdbx_strand_id
1 'polypeptide(L)'
;MSELIRKVNSRPGSPFPSVALHSRSSLGGSSTSIASGTPTTTYSPYNKFSRSALSRIAPLHPNRRTPPPPLPPPPPKPKTKKEKEREERWLEEMYEAVGGWEAWKLLSEEEQKAAKRAKWARELEGWDE
;
A
#
# COMPACT_ATOMS: atom_id res chain seq x y z
N MET A 1 7.24 -32.14 -28.96
CA MET A 1 7.34 -30.67 -28.96
C MET A 1 8.78 -30.18 -28.89
N SER A 2 9.60 -30.70 -27.97
CA SER A 2 11.04 -30.37 -27.79
C SER A 2 11.91 -30.63 -29.04
N GLU A 3 11.67 -31.72 -29.77
CA GLU A 3 12.36 -32.02 -31.04
C GLU A 3 12.05 -30.99 -32.14
N LEU A 4 10.82 -30.48 -32.17
CA LEU A 4 10.38 -29.49 -33.15
C LEU A 4 11.07 -28.15 -32.91
N ILE A 5 11.17 -27.74 -31.64
CA ILE A 5 11.86 -26.51 -31.21
C ILE A 5 13.35 -26.60 -31.55
N ARG A 6 14.00 -27.75 -31.29
CA ARG A 6 15.42 -27.96 -31.65
C ARG A 6 15.66 -27.83 -33.15
N LYS A 7 14.79 -28.43 -33.97
CA LYS A 7 14.88 -28.39 -35.44
C LYS A 7 14.71 -26.96 -35.99
N VAL A 8 13.82 -26.15 -35.40
CA VAL A 8 13.60 -24.76 -35.83
C VAL A 8 14.79 -23.88 -35.45
N ASN A 9 15.33 -24.05 -34.23
CA ASN A 9 16.46 -23.26 -33.74
C ASN A 9 17.80 -23.64 -34.38
N SER A 10 17.93 -24.83 -34.96
CA SER A 10 19.15 -25.27 -35.65
C SER A 10 19.30 -24.72 -37.07
N ARG A 11 18.37 -23.88 -37.56
CA ARG A 11 18.44 -23.29 -38.90
C ARG A 11 19.34 -22.03 -38.90
N PRO A 12 20.21 -21.85 -39.91
CA PRO A 12 20.98 -20.62 -40.03
C PRO A 12 20.04 -19.42 -40.19
N GLY A 13 20.20 -18.40 -39.34
CA GLY A 13 19.34 -17.21 -39.29
C GLY A 13 18.13 -17.31 -38.34
N SER A 14 18.06 -18.30 -37.46
CA SER A 14 17.01 -18.37 -36.42
C SER A 14 17.07 -17.14 -35.50
N PRO A 15 15.95 -16.42 -35.28
CA PRO A 15 15.87 -15.31 -34.34
C PRO A 15 15.81 -15.78 -32.88
N PHE A 16 15.67 -17.09 -32.65
CA PHE A 16 15.65 -17.67 -31.31
C PHE A 16 17.08 -18.07 -30.89
N PRO A 17 17.55 -17.61 -29.71
CA PRO A 17 18.86 -17.97 -29.21
C PRO A 17 18.94 -19.48 -29.00
N SER A 18 19.94 -20.12 -29.61
CA SER A 18 20.26 -21.51 -29.32
C SER A 18 20.74 -21.59 -27.88
N VAL A 19 19.84 -21.98 -26.97
CA VAL A 19 20.20 -22.42 -25.63
C VAL A 19 20.98 -23.72 -25.77
N ALA A 20 22.28 -23.60 -26.06
CA ALA A 20 23.22 -24.64 -25.72
C ALA A 20 23.02 -24.90 -24.22
N LEU A 21 22.51 -26.10 -23.92
CA LEU A 21 22.34 -26.56 -22.56
C LEU A 21 23.66 -26.34 -21.83
N HIS A 22 23.64 -25.47 -20.83
CA HIS A 22 24.61 -25.50 -19.76
C HIS A 22 24.39 -26.85 -19.07
N SER A 23 25.22 -27.83 -19.45
CA SER A 23 25.39 -29.05 -18.68
C SER A 23 25.68 -28.66 -17.24
N ARG A 24 24.85 -29.20 -16.35
CA ARG A 24 24.91 -29.02 -14.91
C ARG A 24 26.27 -29.47 -14.36
N SER A 25 26.95 -28.61 -13.61
CA SER A 25 27.83 -28.98 -12.49
C SER A 25 28.30 -27.69 -11.82
N SER A 26 27.80 -27.39 -10.63
CA SER A 26 28.53 -27.56 -9.35
C SER A 26 29.44 -26.36 -9.01
N LEU A 27 29.17 -25.78 -7.84
CA LEU A 27 30.14 -25.16 -6.92
C LEU A 27 31.04 -24.04 -7.47
N GLY A 28 30.81 -22.82 -6.97
CA GLY A 28 31.87 -21.85 -6.68
C GLY A 28 32.60 -21.24 -7.87
N GLY A 29 32.50 -19.91 -8.04
CA GLY A 29 33.40 -19.23 -8.94
C GLY A 29 33.04 -17.78 -9.17
N SER A 30 33.50 -16.91 -8.27
CA SER A 30 33.87 -15.54 -8.67
C SER A 30 34.76 -15.64 -9.90
N SER A 31 34.22 -15.25 -11.05
CA SER A 31 34.97 -15.17 -12.29
C SER A 31 34.68 -13.81 -12.93
N THR A 32 35.56 -12.87 -12.62
CA THR A 32 35.84 -11.72 -13.47
C THR A 32 36.17 -12.23 -14.86
N SER A 33 35.20 -12.21 -15.77
CA SER A 33 35.44 -12.35 -17.20
C SER A 33 34.95 -11.08 -17.87
N ILE A 34 35.93 -10.31 -18.34
CA ILE A 34 35.76 -9.16 -19.22
C ILE A 34 35.30 -9.73 -20.55
N ALA A 35 33.98 -9.77 -20.76
CA ALA A 35 33.39 -9.98 -22.07
C ALA A 35 32.67 -8.70 -22.45
N SER A 36 33.26 -7.98 -23.40
CA SER A 36 32.69 -6.85 -24.11
C SER A 36 31.48 -7.29 -24.94
N GLY A 37 30.37 -7.56 -24.25
CA GLY A 37 29.03 -7.57 -24.82
C GLY A 37 28.29 -6.38 -24.24
N THR A 38 27.67 -5.57 -25.10
CA THR A 38 26.73 -4.52 -24.67
C THR A 38 25.82 -5.09 -23.58
N PRO A 39 25.68 -4.44 -22.40
CA PRO A 39 24.69 -4.89 -21.44
C PRO A 39 23.34 -4.64 -22.10
N THR A 40 22.76 -5.68 -22.70
CA THR A 40 21.33 -5.71 -22.95
C THR A 40 20.73 -5.66 -21.56
N THR A 41 20.49 -4.46 -21.07
CA THR A 41 19.81 -4.23 -19.80
C THR A 41 18.40 -4.74 -20.03
N THR A 42 18.19 -6.02 -19.74
CA THR A 42 16.89 -6.63 -19.80
C THR A 42 16.02 -5.81 -18.86
N TYR A 43 15.07 -5.06 -19.43
CA TYR A 43 14.19 -4.20 -18.66
C TYR A 43 13.40 -5.08 -17.70
N SER A 44 13.85 -5.10 -16.46
CA SER A 44 13.20 -5.81 -15.36
C SER A 44 12.72 -4.74 -14.39
N PRO A 45 11.41 -4.70 -14.07
CA PRO A 45 10.90 -3.76 -13.07
C PRO A 45 11.57 -3.96 -11.71
N TYR A 46 12.13 -5.15 -11.46
CA TYR A 46 12.88 -5.46 -10.24
C TYR A 46 14.22 -4.74 -10.14
N ASN A 47 14.80 -4.24 -11.25
CA ASN A 47 16.05 -3.47 -11.21
C ASN A 47 15.87 -2.07 -10.58
N LYS A 48 14.62 -1.60 -10.44
CA LYS A 48 14.31 -0.34 -9.75
C LYS A 48 14.34 -0.48 -8.22
N PHE A 49 14.41 -1.71 -7.71
CA PHE A 49 14.34 -2.01 -6.28
C PHE A 49 15.66 -2.55 -5.75
N SER A 50 15.99 -2.18 -4.51
CA SER A 50 17.14 -2.76 -3.81
C SER A 50 16.97 -4.27 -3.63
N ARG A 51 18.09 -5.01 -3.58
CA ARG A 51 18.10 -6.44 -3.25
C ARG A 51 17.39 -6.74 -1.92
N SER A 52 17.45 -5.83 -0.95
CA SER A 52 16.75 -5.95 0.35
C SER A 52 15.24 -5.74 0.24
N ALA A 53 14.79 -4.94 -0.72
CA ALA A 53 13.36 -4.78 -1.02
C ALA A 53 12.83 -6.04 -1.72
N LEU A 54 13.60 -6.59 -2.67
CA LEU A 54 13.25 -7.81 -3.38
C LEU A 54 13.23 -9.05 -2.47
N SER A 55 14.10 -9.11 -1.46
CA SER A 55 14.12 -10.23 -0.50
C SER A 55 12.92 -10.27 0.45
N ARG A 56 12.17 -9.17 0.56
CA ARG A 56 10.93 -9.10 1.38
C ARG A 56 9.70 -9.55 0.60
N ILE A 57 9.80 -9.64 -0.72
CA ILE A 57 8.74 -10.19 -1.56
C ILE A 57 8.76 -11.69 -1.33
N ALA A 58 7.66 -12.22 -0.79
CA ALA A 58 7.53 -13.66 -0.61
C ALA A 58 7.71 -14.37 -1.96
N PRO A 59 8.54 -15.44 -2.05
CA PRO A 59 8.67 -16.22 -3.27
C PRO A 59 7.29 -16.61 -3.80
N LEU A 60 7.07 -16.38 -5.10
CA LEU A 60 5.81 -16.70 -5.77
C LEU A 60 5.67 -18.22 -5.83
N HIS A 61 5.05 -18.80 -4.81
CA HIS A 61 4.79 -20.24 -4.77
C HIS A 61 3.63 -20.57 -5.72
N PRO A 62 3.76 -21.53 -6.66
CA PRO A 62 2.71 -21.91 -7.61
C PRO A 62 1.37 -22.32 -6.97
N ASN A 63 1.37 -22.63 -5.67
CA ASN A 63 0.20 -23.01 -4.86
C ASN A 63 -0.28 -21.92 -3.87
N ARG A 64 0.07 -20.64 -4.06
CA ARG A 64 -0.51 -19.52 -3.28
C ARG A 64 -1.92 -19.20 -3.79
N ARG A 65 -2.88 -20.03 -3.38
CA ARG A 65 -4.30 -19.67 -3.25
C ARG A 65 -4.38 -18.28 -2.62
N THR A 66 -5.13 -17.38 -3.26
CA THR A 66 -5.64 -16.08 -2.78
C THR A 66 -4.77 -15.34 -1.78
N PRO A 67 -4.28 -14.11 -2.06
CA PRO A 67 -3.53 -13.35 -1.08
C PRO A 67 -4.27 -13.34 0.26
N PRO A 68 -3.56 -13.44 1.41
CA PRO A 68 -4.22 -13.43 2.70
C PRO A 68 -5.16 -12.22 2.77
N PRO A 69 -6.36 -12.38 3.34
CA PRO A 69 -7.32 -11.28 3.41
C PRO A 69 -6.65 -10.06 4.06
N PRO A 70 -7.01 -8.85 3.61
CA PRO A 70 -6.51 -7.63 4.24
C PRO A 70 -6.79 -7.68 5.74
N LEU A 71 -5.86 -7.17 6.54
CA LEU A 71 -6.05 -7.04 7.98
C LEU A 71 -7.30 -6.17 8.24
N PRO A 72 -8.09 -6.47 9.29
CA PRO A 72 -9.22 -5.62 9.66
C PRO A 72 -8.73 -4.20 9.96
N PRO A 73 -9.56 -3.17 9.72
CA PRO A 73 -9.20 -1.80 10.04
C PRO A 73 -8.85 -1.69 11.54
N PRO A 74 -7.85 -0.86 11.91
CA PRO A 74 -7.53 -0.66 13.31
C PRO A 74 -8.75 -0.11 14.07
N PRO A 75 -8.90 -0.45 15.35
CA PRO A 75 -9.99 0.09 16.16
C PRO A 75 -9.93 1.63 16.18
N PRO A 76 -11.07 2.32 16.27
CA PRO A 76 -11.11 3.77 16.41
C PRO A 76 -10.19 4.19 17.56
N LYS A 77 -9.28 5.12 17.29
CA LYS A 77 -8.37 5.62 18.33
C LYS A 77 -9.23 6.28 19.42
N PRO A 78 -8.95 6.05 20.71
CA PRO A 78 -9.62 6.79 21.77
C PRO A 78 -9.34 8.28 21.56
N LYS A 79 -10.37 9.13 21.73
CA LYS A 79 -10.23 10.58 21.58
C LYS A 79 -9.07 11.07 22.44
N THR A 80 -8.14 11.79 21.81
CA THR A 80 -6.97 12.31 22.53
C THR A 80 -7.40 13.35 23.55
N LYS A 81 -6.61 13.60 24.61
CA LYS A 81 -6.95 14.60 25.64
C LYS A 81 -7.25 15.98 25.02
N LYS A 82 -6.46 16.37 24.00
CA LYS A 82 -6.62 17.63 23.26
C LYS A 82 -7.92 17.70 22.46
N GLU A 83 -8.37 16.56 21.93
CA GLU A 83 -9.62 16.47 21.19
C GLU A 83 -10.84 16.56 22.11
N LYS A 84 -10.77 15.96 23.30
CA LYS A 84 -11.81 16.10 24.32
C LYS A 84 -11.97 17.52 24.83
N GLU A 85 -10.85 18.20 25.13
CA GLU A 85 -10.86 19.60 25.58
C GLU A 85 -11.46 20.53 24.52
N ARG A 86 -11.20 20.26 23.24
CA ARG A 86 -11.82 21.01 22.13
C ARG A 86 -13.33 20.79 22.07
N GLU A 87 -13.80 19.56 22.24
CA GLU A 87 -15.23 19.25 22.28
C GLU A 87 -15.92 19.84 23.51
N GLU A 88 -15.27 19.81 24.68
CA GLU A 88 -15.76 20.45 25.90
C GLU A 88 -15.90 21.96 25.73
N ARG A 89 -14.91 22.60 25.09
CA ARG A 89 -14.96 24.03 24.75
C ARG A 89 -16.10 24.35 23.79
N TRP A 90 -16.34 23.51 22.79
CA TRP A 90 -17.48 23.69 21.88
C TRP A 90 -18.82 23.54 22.59
N LEU A 91 -18.93 22.60 23.54
CA LEU A 91 -20.14 22.44 24.36
C LEU A 91 -20.37 23.65 25.27
N GLU A 92 -19.33 24.17 25.91
CA GLU A 92 -19.42 25.35 26.76
C GLU A 92 -19.85 26.60 25.99
N GLU A 93 -19.30 26.83 24.79
CA GLU A 93 -19.74 27.92 23.91
C GLU A 93 -21.21 27.74 23.45
N MET A 94 -21.66 26.50 23.25
CA MET A 94 -23.06 26.23 22.94
C MET A 94 -24.00 26.45 24.13
N TYR A 95 -23.56 26.12 25.34
CA TYR A 95 -24.30 26.45 26.55
C TYR A 95 -24.40 27.97 26.69
N GLU A 96 -23.30 28.69 26.52
CA GLU A 96 -23.28 30.15 26.62
C GLU A 96 -24.16 30.82 25.55
N ALA A 97 -24.10 30.37 24.30
CA ALA A 97 -24.92 30.90 23.21
C ALA A 97 -26.44 30.75 23.43
N VAL A 98 -26.86 29.72 24.17
CA VAL A 98 -28.27 29.45 24.48
C VAL A 98 -28.71 30.12 25.80
N GLY A 99 -27.79 30.74 26.54
CA GLY A 99 -28.08 31.41 27.81
C GLY A 99 -27.79 30.56 29.06
N GLY A 100 -26.90 29.57 28.93
CA GLY A 100 -26.41 28.71 29.99
C GLY A 100 -26.87 27.25 29.86
N TRP A 101 -26.33 26.41 30.74
CA TRP A 101 -26.63 24.97 30.80
C TRP A 101 -28.12 24.67 31.05
N GLU A 102 -28.81 25.49 31.83
CA GLU A 102 -30.24 25.31 32.14
C GLU A 102 -31.10 25.57 30.91
N ALA A 103 -30.84 26.67 30.20
CA ALA A 103 -31.53 26.98 28.94
C ALA A 103 -31.24 25.93 27.87
N TRP A 104 -30.01 25.41 27.82
CA TRP A 104 -29.63 24.32 26.93
C TRP A 104 -30.43 23.02 27.18
N LYS A 105 -30.68 22.67 28.44
CA LYS A 105 -31.46 21.47 28.79
C LYS A 105 -32.95 21.59 28.49
N LEU A 106 -33.47 22.81 28.38
CA LEU A 106 -34.87 23.06 28.04
C LEU A 106 -35.14 22.94 26.54
N LEU A 107 -34.09 22.99 25.70
CA LEU A 107 -34.20 22.67 24.27
C LEU A 107 -34.58 21.20 24.08
N SER A 108 -35.37 20.92 23.05
CA SER A 108 -35.65 19.54 22.66
C SER A 108 -34.36 18.80 22.25
N GLU A 109 -34.34 17.48 22.42
CA GLU A 109 -33.17 16.67 22.04
C GLU A 109 -32.80 16.82 20.55
N GLU A 110 -33.81 17.08 19.71
CA GLU A 110 -33.62 17.33 18.28
C GLU A 110 -32.90 18.66 18.01
N GLU A 111 -33.29 19.73 18.70
CA GLU A 111 -32.64 21.04 18.59
C GLU A 111 -31.22 21.00 19.14
N GLN A 112 -31.00 20.32 20.27
CA GLN A 112 -29.67 20.12 20.82
C GLN A 112 -28.77 19.35 19.85
N LYS A 113 -29.30 18.32 19.18
CA LYS A 113 -28.57 17.51 18.19
C LYS A 113 -28.33 18.28 16.90
N ALA A 114 -29.29 19.09 16.45
CA ALA A 114 -29.15 19.94 15.27
C ALA A 114 -28.08 21.00 15.51
N ALA A 115 -28.09 21.66 16.66
CA ALA A 115 -27.10 22.66 17.01
C ALA A 115 -25.69 22.03 17.17
N LYS A 116 -25.58 20.83 17.76
CA LYS A 116 -24.30 20.09 17.82
C LYS A 116 -23.78 19.70 16.43
N ARG A 117 -24.67 19.22 15.54
CA ARG A 117 -24.31 18.94 14.15
C ARG A 117 -23.90 20.20 13.39
N ALA A 118 -24.62 21.30 13.56
CA ALA A 118 -24.31 22.57 12.89
C ALA A 118 -22.94 23.10 13.34
N LYS A 119 -22.64 23.02 14.64
CA LYS A 119 -21.33 23.34 15.20
C LYS A 119 -20.24 22.46 14.62
N TRP A 120 -20.48 21.13 14.57
CA TRP A 120 -19.52 20.20 13.98
C TRP A 120 -19.32 20.45 12.49
N ALA A 121 -20.38 20.65 11.72
CA ALA A 121 -20.30 20.94 10.28
C ALA A 121 -19.47 22.20 10.04
N ARG A 122 -19.78 23.29 10.75
CA ARG A 122 -19.05 24.57 10.63
C ARG A 122 -17.55 24.44 10.92
N GLU A 123 -17.16 23.59 11.85
CA GLU A 123 -15.77 23.47 12.29
C GLU A 123 -14.97 22.35 11.59
N LEU A 124 -15.64 21.28 11.12
CA LEU A 124 -15.02 20.16 10.37
C LEU A 124 -14.96 20.41 8.87
N GLU A 125 -15.89 21.19 8.30
CA GLU A 125 -15.91 21.52 6.86
C GLU A 125 -14.70 22.37 6.42
N GLY A 126 -13.94 22.94 7.38
CA GLY A 126 -12.70 23.67 7.13
C GLY A 126 -11.39 22.84 7.16
N TRP A 127 -11.46 21.51 7.25
CA TRP A 127 -10.26 20.63 7.33
C TRP A 127 -10.11 19.64 6.14
N ASP A 128 -10.98 19.73 5.13
CA ASP A 128 -10.95 18.90 3.89
C ASP A 128 -10.43 19.69 2.65
N GLU A 129 -9.62 20.73 2.86
CA GLU A 129 -8.88 21.48 1.80
C GLU A 129 -7.37 21.44 2.04
#